data_AF-A0A2V2YDW9-F1
#
_entry.id   AF-A0A2V2YDW9-F1
#
_cell.length_a   1.000
_cell.length_b   1.000
_cell.length_c   1.000
_cell.angle_alpha   90.00
_cell.angle_beta   90.00
_cell.angle_gamma   90.00
#
_symmetry.space_group_name_H-M   'P 1'
#
loop_
_entity.id
_entity.type
_entity.pdbx_description
1 polymer ?
#
loop_
_entity_poly.entity_id
_entity_poly.type
_entity_poly.pdbx_seq_one_letter_code
_entity_poly.pdbx_strand_id
1 'polypeptide(L)' 'MKILVYENGSKSKLIAVLVEENGSERELVRTEKGRDDLLNLIDDMNMSHLTVRFI' A
#
# COMPACT_ATOMS: atom_id res chain seq x y z
N MET A 1 -5.36 -2.01 12.25
CA MET A 1 -5.03 -1.27 11.00
C MET A 1 -4.41 -2.23 10.00
N LYS A 2 -4.75 -2.15 8.71
CA LYS A 2 -4.19 -3.01 7.64
C LYS A 2 -3.83 -2.16 6.43
N ILE A 3 -2.85 -2.59 5.65
CA ILE A 3 -2.53 -1.93 4.37
C ILE A 3 -3.09 -2.79 3.25
N LEU A 4 -3.97 -2.22 2.43
CA LEU A 4 -4.44 -2.84 1.20
C LEU A 4 -3.64 -2.28 0.03
N VAL A 5 -3.18 -3.18 -0.83
CA VAL A 5 -2.48 -2.82 -2.06
C VAL A 5 -3.31 -3.29 -3.24
N TYR A 6 -3.67 -2.36 -4.11
CA TYR A 6 -4.38 -2.65 -5.36
C TYR A 6 -3.60 -2.18 -6.58
N GLU A 7 -3.70 -2.97 -7.65
CA GLU A 7 -3.12 -2.62 -8.95
C GLU A 7 -4.14 -1.80 -9.76
N ASN A 8 -3.75 -0.59 -10.16
CA ASN A 8 -4.54 0.22 -11.07
C ASN A 8 -4.29 -0.28 -12.50
N GLY A 9 -5.26 -1.03 -13.02
CA GLY A 9 -5.21 -1.81 -14.26
C GLY A 9 -4.96 -1.04 -15.57
N SER A 10 -4.72 0.27 -15.53
CA SER A 10 -4.32 1.03 -16.72
C SER A 10 -2.80 1.18 -16.89
N LYS A 11 -1.97 1.06 -15.84
CA LYS A 11 -0.53 1.41 -15.94
C LYS A 11 0.42 0.65 -14.98
N SER A 12 0.08 -0.54 -14.49
CA SER A 12 0.91 -1.26 -13.49
C SER A 12 1.27 -0.38 -12.29
N LYS A 13 0.33 0.47 -11.86
CA LYS A 13 0.52 1.33 -10.70
C LYS A 13 -0.04 0.62 -9.48
N LEU A 14 0.82 0.30 -8.53
CA LEU A 14 0.41 -0.23 -7.24
C LEU A 14 0.13 0.93 -6.30
N ILE A 15 -1.02 0.87 -5.64
CA ILE A 15 -1.45 1.89 -4.70
C ILE A 15 -1.67 1.18 -3.37
N ALA A 16 -0.97 1.65 -2.34
CA ALA A 16 -1.13 1.21 -0.96
C ALA A 16 -2.05 2.19 -0.23
N VAL A 17 -3.12 1.66 0.36
CA VAL A 17 -4.00 2.39 1.27
C VAL A 17 -3.96 1.79 2.66
N LEU A 18 -3.88 2.64 3.67
CA LEU A 18 -4.10 2.28 5.06
C LEU A 18 -5.59 2.22 5.30
N VAL A 19 -6.08 1.06 5.71
CA VAL A 19 -7.43 0.88 6.20
C VAL A 19 -7.40 0.83 7.71
N GLU A 20 -7.96 1.85 8.32
CA GLU A 20 -8.13 1.97 9.76
C GLU A 20 -9.34 1.16 10.22
N GLU A 21 -9.41 0.89 11.53
CA GLU A 21 -10.50 0.06 12.09
C GLU A 21 -11.88 0.74 12.00
N ASN A 22 -11.92 2.06 11.79
CA ASN A 22 -13.17 2.78 11.57
C ASN A 22 -13.75 2.60 10.15
N GLY A 23 -12.99 1.99 9.23
CA GLY A 23 -13.32 1.90 7.81
C GLY A 23 -12.77 3.06 6.96
N SER A 24 -12.05 4.01 7.57
CA SER A 24 -11.32 5.05 6.84
C SER A 24 -10.17 4.46 6.06
N GLU A 25 -10.12 4.83 4.78
CA GLU A 25 -9.06 4.45 3.86
C GLU A 25 -8.21 5.69 3.58
N ARG A 26 -6.90 5.58 3.76
CA ARG A 26 -5.95 6.67 3.50
C ARG A 26 -4.87 6.19 2.55
N GLU A 27 -4.73 6.85 1.41
CA GLU A 27 -3.61 6.59 0.50
C GLU A 27 -2.29 6.88 1.24
N LEU A 28 -1.46 5.85 1.35
CA LEU A 28 -0.14 5.94 1.94
C LEU A 28 0.89 6.26 0.86
N VAL A 29 1.00 5.35 -0.11
CA VAL A 29 1.97 5.45 -1.19
C VAL A 29 1.38 4.91 -2.47
N ARG A 30 1.87 5.43 -3.58
CA ARG A 30 1.64 4.85 -4.91
C ARG A 30 2.98 4.71 -5.61
N THR A 31 3.18 3.60 -6.28
CA THR A 31 4.35 3.40 -7.13
C THR A 31 3.93 2.85 -8.48
N GLU A 32 4.69 3.22 -9.49
CA GLU A 32 4.61 2.68 -10.85
C GLU A 32 5.79 1.74 -11.16
N LYS A 33 6.73 1.56 -10.20
CA LYS A 33 7.90 0.70 -10.34
C LYS A 33 7.65 -0.76 -9.94
N GLY A 34 6.51 -1.05 -9.32
CA GLY A 34 6.10 -2.40 -8.93
C GLY A 34 6.19 -2.69 -7.43
N ARG A 35 5.95 -3.94 -7.06
CA ARG A 35 5.68 -4.36 -5.67
C ARG A 35 6.85 -4.12 -4.73
N ASP A 36 8.06 -4.33 -5.23
CA ASP A 36 9.30 -4.22 -4.45
C ASP A 36 9.54 -2.79 -3.98
N ASP A 37 9.39 -1.82 -4.89
CA ASP A 37 9.49 -0.39 -4.61
C ASP A 37 8.42 0.06 -3.60
N LEU A 38 7.19 -0.47 -3.72
CA LEU A 38 6.11 -0.21 -2.77
C LEU A 38 6.44 -0.72 -1.36
N LEU A 39 6.93 -1.96 -1.26
CA LEU A 39 7.32 -2.56 0.02
C LEU A 39 8.43 -1.74 0.68
N ASN A 40 9.40 -1.26 -0.10
CA ASN A 40 10.49 -0.44 0.40
C ASN A 40 10.00 0.92 0.93
N LEU A 41 9.03 1.55 0.24
CA LEU A 41 8.38 2.78 0.72
C LEU A 41 7.57 2.58 2.00
N ILE A 42 6.88 1.43 2.12
CA ILE A 42 6.14 1.07 3.34
C ILE A 42 7.12 0.82 4.50
N ASP A 43 8.26 0.18 4.22
CA ASP A 43 9.32 -0.07 5.20
C ASP A 43 9.96 1.23 5.69
N ASP A 44 10.26 2.16 4.77
CA ASP A 44 10.82 3.49 5.07
C ASP A 44 9.89 4.31 6.00
N MET A 45 8.58 4.19 5.82
CA MET A 45 7.58 4.81 6.70
C MET A 45 7.41 4.11 8.06
N ASN A 46 8.26 3.12 8.38
CA ASN A 46 8.17 2.31 9.61
C ASN A 46 6.84 1.55 9.74
N MET A 47 6.17 1.28 8.61
CA MET A 47 4.90 0.58 8.58
C MET A 47 5.04 -0.93 8.47
N SER A 48 6.26 -1.46 8.62
CA SER A 48 6.59 -2.89 8.55
C SER A 48 5.88 -3.74 9.61
N HIS A 49 5.35 -3.12 10.68
CA HIS A 49 4.49 -3.78 11.66
C HIS A 49 3.02 -3.97 11.22
N LEU A 50 2.61 -3.37 10.09
CA LEU A 50 1.25 -3.48 9.58
C LEU A 50 1.15 -4.63 8.58
N THR A 51 0.05 -5.38 8.66
CA THR A 51 -0.24 -6.45 7.69
C THR A 51 -0.52 -5.84 6.32
N VAL A 52 0.43 -6.01 5.40
CA VAL A 52 0.29 -5.65 3.99
C VAL A 52 -0.40 -6.78 3.24
N ARG A 53 -1.52 -6.47 2.59
CA ARG A 53 -2.30 -7.44 1.82
C ARG A 53 -2.49 -6.94 0.39
N PHE A 54 -2.00 -7.73 -0.56
CA PHE A 54 -2.24 -7.54 -1.98
C PHE A 54 -3.59 -8.19 -2.30
N ILE A 55 -4.51 -7.41 -2.87
CA ILE A 55 -5.84 -7.87 -3.28
C ILE A 55 -6.01 -7.80 -4.79
#